data_AF-A0A5D0UV07-F1
#
_entry.id   AF-A0A5D0UV07-F1
#
_cell.length_a   1.000
_cell.length_b   1.000
_cell.length_c   1.000
_cell.angle_alpha   90.00
_cell.angle_beta   90.00
_cell.angle_gamma   90.00
#
_symmetry.space_group_name_H-M   'P 1'
#
loop_
_entity.id
_entity.type
_entity.pdbx_description
1 polymer ?
#
loop_
_entity_poly.entity_id
_entity_poly.type
_entity_poly.pdbx_seq_one_letter_code
_entity_poly.pdbx_strand_id
1 'polypeptide(L)'
;MSTVLGSLRRLVLTPSFGDVSFAGRGFPVTPTDATRALEAIPQAVVCGFEWGIDLKDQWGLERRLDMVDAELRGFAYEGATMALTVRDAMAAGRGTRTRGLLRGPGLPHTFLTYIGIGFAMARLPRPLWRGVLPDLTGTPYFPTMSWLAVDGYGFDRAYFDTGDVVDRQQRPAPYPWQGRADYFPRAVDQGIGRALWFIHGGIPHHVDAAVRAFAAERHADLWSGVGLAATFAGGCDETGLAVLRRASGEHWQHLAQGAVFAAKARDFSGFVPEHSAATLHALTGLTVPAAATLADDVSLSQPDPAGPPDYESWRQQIRDHLGALALSHPQRRP
;
A
#
# COMPACT_ATOMS: atom_id res chain seq x y z
N MET A 1 -22.23 -23.35 -3.69
CA MET A 1 -21.92 -24.31 -2.60
C MET A 1 -20.40 -24.41 -2.45
N SER A 2 -19.80 -23.86 -1.40
CA SER A 2 -18.36 -23.92 -1.12
C SER A 2 -17.81 -25.36 -1.13
N THR A 3 -16.53 -25.55 -1.44
CA THR A 3 -15.92 -26.89 -1.32
C THR A 3 -15.58 -27.17 0.15
N VAL A 4 -15.60 -28.42 0.59
CA VAL A 4 -15.25 -28.78 1.99
C VAL A 4 -13.83 -28.32 2.33
N LEU A 5 -12.88 -28.49 1.40
CA LEU A 5 -11.49 -28.04 1.55
C LEU A 5 -11.35 -26.51 1.54
N GLY A 6 -12.14 -25.80 0.72
CA GLY A 6 -12.19 -24.34 0.71
C GLY A 6 -12.78 -23.77 2.00
N SER A 7 -13.81 -24.41 2.54
CA SER A 7 -14.45 -24.02 3.81
C SER A 7 -13.51 -24.21 5.00
N LEU A 8 -12.74 -25.30 5.04
CA LEU A 8 -11.74 -25.56 6.07
C LEU A 8 -10.58 -24.54 6.01
N ARG A 9 -10.09 -24.21 4.81
CA ARG A 9 -9.03 -23.21 4.61
C ARG A 9 -9.48 -21.82 5.03
N ARG A 10 -10.72 -21.44 4.69
CA ARG A 10 -11.31 -20.17 5.14
C ARG A 10 -11.36 -20.11 6.67
N LEU A 11 -11.79 -21.17 7.33
CA LEU A 11 -11.88 -21.24 8.79
C LEU A 11 -10.51 -21.08 9.49
N VAL A 12 -9.44 -21.61 8.89
CA VAL A 12 -8.09 -21.62 9.51
C VAL A 12 -7.27 -20.37 9.17
N LEU A 13 -7.45 -19.80 7.98
CA LEU A 13 -6.55 -18.76 7.44
C LEU A 13 -7.15 -17.36 7.41
N THR A 14 -8.46 -17.22 7.56
CA THR A 14 -9.11 -15.90 7.51
C THR A 14 -9.01 -15.23 8.89
N PRO A 15 -8.38 -14.06 9.00
CA PRO A 15 -8.48 -13.25 10.21
C PRO A 15 -9.94 -12.87 10.47
N SER A 16 -10.38 -12.87 11.72
CA SER A 16 -11.69 -12.33 12.06
C SER A 16 -11.71 -10.81 11.87
N PHE A 17 -12.90 -10.22 11.71
CA PHE A 17 -13.02 -8.75 11.72
C PHE A 17 -12.50 -8.12 13.02
N GLY A 18 -12.62 -8.84 14.15
CA GLY A 18 -12.03 -8.43 15.42
C GLY A 18 -10.51 -8.34 15.34
N ASP A 19 -9.86 -9.32 14.73
CA ASP A 19 -8.39 -9.38 14.62
C ASP A 19 -7.79 -8.24 13.80
N VAL A 20 -8.59 -7.61 12.92
CA VAL A 20 -8.14 -6.48 12.09
C VAL A 20 -8.67 -5.13 12.55
N SER A 21 -9.58 -5.10 13.53
CA SER A 21 -10.15 -3.86 14.10
C SER A 21 -9.13 -3.11 14.96
N PHE A 22 -9.22 -1.78 15.03
CA PHE A 22 -8.34 -0.96 15.87
C PHE A 22 -8.45 -1.35 17.34
N ALA A 23 -9.67 -1.65 17.80
CA ALA A 23 -9.91 -2.12 19.17
C ALA A 23 -9.25 -3.49 19.43
N GLY A 24 -9.43 -4.47 18.53
CA GLY A 24 -8.82 -5.80 18.67
C GLY A 24 -7.29 -5.78 18.54
N ARG A 25 -6.74 -4.81 17.82
CA ARG A 25 -5.30 -4.55 17.74
C ARG A 25 -4.74 -3.74 18.91
N GLY A 26 -5.60 -3.15 19.75
CA GLY A 26 -5.19 -2.27 20.85
C GLY A 26 -4.58 -0.94 20.39
N PHE A 27 -4.96 -0.46 19.21
CA PHE A 27 -4.45 0.81 18.70
C PHE A 27 -5.00 2.01 19.49
N PRO A 28 -4.19 3.07 19.70
CA PRO A 28 -4.56 4.23 20.52
C PRO A 28 -5.48 5.19 19.75
N VAL A 29 -6.63 4.70 19.28
CA VAL A 29 -7.56 5.43 18.43
C VAL A 29 -8.87 5.70 19.18
N THR A 30 -9.39 6.92 19.06
CA THR A 30 -10.72 7.28 19.57
C THR A 30 -11.76 7.11 18.46
N PRO A 31 -12.89 6.42 18.70
CA PRO A 31 -13.93 6.24 17.68
C PRO A 31 -14.56 7.55 17.19
N THR A 32 -14.37 7.84 15.91
CA THR A 32 -14.94 8.95 15.12
C THR A 32 -15.38 8.42 13.74
N ASP A 33 -16.12 9.23 12.97
CA ASP A 33 -16.47 8.85 11.58
C ASP A 33 -15.23 8.59 10.72
N ALA A 34 -14.19 9.42 10.85
CA ALA A 34 -12.92 9.24 10.13
C ALA A 34 -12.26 7.89 10.48
N THR A 35 -12.21 7.54 11.76
CA THR A 35 -11.58 6.27 12.19
C THR A 35 -12.44 5.06 11.83
N ARG A 36 -13.77 5.18 11.80
CA ARG A 36 -14.68 4.13 11.28
C ARG A 36 -14.46 3.90 9.78
N ALA A 37 -14.29 4.96 9.00
CA ALA A 37 -13.96 4.87 7.59
C ALA A 37 -12.59 4.19 7.37
N LEU A 38 -11.58 4.55 8.17
CA LEU A 38 -10.28 3.89 8.14
C LEU A 38 -10.36 2.41 8.54
N GLU A 39 -11.20 2.05 9.51
CA GLU A 39 -11.37 0.66 9.97
C GLU A 39 -12.18 -0.19 8.97
N ALA A 40 -13.03 0.42 8.13
CA ALA A 40 -13.74 -0.29 7.06
C ALA A 40 -12.78 -0.84 5.98
N ILE A 41 -11.60 -0.23 5.81
CA ILE A 41 -10.58 -0.65 4.84
C ILE A 41 -10.05 -2.06 5.12
N PRO A 42 -9.46 -2.38 6.29
CA PRO A 42 -9.01 -3.73 6.57
C PRO A 42 -10.16 -4.75 6.57
N GLN A 43 -11.40 -4.33 6.88
CA GLN A 43 -12.58 -5.20 6.74
C GLN A 43 -12.86 -5.56 5.27
N ALA A 44 -12.74 -4.60 4.34
CA ALA A 44 -12.86 -4.88 2.91
C ALA A 44 -11.77 -5.84 2.40
N VAL A 45 -10.54 -5.72 2.92
CA VAL A 45 -9.46 -6.69 2.66
C VAL A 45 -9.84 -8.08 3.14
N VAL A 46 -10.37 -8.22 4.37
CA VAL A 46 -10.84 -9.52 4.89
C VAL A 46 -11.93 -10.11 4.00
N CYS A 47 -12.94 -9.33 3.58
CA CYS A 47 -13.98 -9.79 2.65
C CYS A 47 -13.39 -10.32 1.34
N GLY A 48 -12.45 -9.58 0.74
CA GLY A 48 -11.74 -10.00 -0.45
C GLY A 48 -10.96 -11.31 -0.27
N PHE A 49 -10.25 -11.43 0.86
CA PHE A 49 -9.50 -12.64 1.21
C PHE A 49 -10.42 -13.84 1.36
N GLU A 50 -11.55 -13.70 2.05
CA GLU A 50 -12.54 -14.77 2.20
C GLU A 50 -13.08 -15.28 0.87
N TRP A 51 -13.36 -14.37 -0.06
CA TRP A 51 -13.85 -14.76 -1.40
C TRP A 51 -12.75 -15.38 -2.25
N GLY A 52 -11.51 -14.92 -2.14
CA GLY A 52 -10.36 -15.48 -2.86
C GLY A 52 -9.92 -16.85 -2.35
N ILE A 53 -9.95 -17.08 -1.03
CA ILE A 53 -9.48 -18.34 -0.44
C ILE A 53 -10.41 -19.51 -0.78
N ASP A 54 -11.72 -19.24 -0.89
CA ASP A 54 -12.77 -20.19 -1.36
C ASP A 54 -13.07 -20.04 -2.87
N LEU A 55 -12.15 -19.44 -3.65
CA LEU A 55 -12.33 -19.28 -5.10
C LEU A 55 -12.56 -20.63 -5.80
N LYS A 56 -13.68 -20.72 -6.51
CA LYS A 56 -14.04 -21.80 -7.44
C LYS A 56 -13.61 -21.49 -8.87
N ASP A 57 -14.01 -20.31 -9.34
CA ASP A 57 -13.79 -19.79 -10.68
C ASP A 57 -13.66 -18.26 -10.62
N GLN A 58 -12.89 -17.70 -11.55
CA GLN A 58 -12.54 -16.28 -11.55
C GLN A 58 -13.74 -15.36 -11.75
N TRP A 59 -14.71 -15.78 -12.57
CA TRP A 59 -15.92 -15.02 -12.85
C TRP A 59 -16.76 -14.81 -11.59
N GLY A 60 -16.95 -15.86 -10.79
CA GLY A 60 -17.69 -15.76 -9.54
C GLY A 60 -17.02 -14.87 -8.48
N LEU A 61 -15.69 -14.77 -8.48
CA LEU A 61 -14.96 -13.84 -7.60
C LEU A 61 -15.14 -12.40 -8.06
N GLU A 62 -14.96 -12.12 -9.36
CA GLU A 62 -15.17 -10.79 -9.93
C GLU A 62 -16.56 -10.26 -9.61
N ARG A 63 -17.61 -11.08 -9.81
CA ARG A 63 -18.99 -10.70 -9.47
C ARG A 63 -19.20 -10.35 -8.00
N ARG A 64 -18.45 -10.95 -7.07
CA ARG A 64 -18.53 -10.60 -5.64
C ARG A 64 -17.79 -9.30 -5.35
N LEU A 65 -16.61 -9.13 -5.94
CA LEU A 65 -15.82 -7.91 -5.80
C LEU A 65 -16.53 -6.69 -6.39
N ASP A 66 -17.30 -6.85 -7.47
CA ASP A 66 -18.12 -5.80 -8.08
C ASP A 66 -19.22 -5.28 -7.14
N MET A 67 -19.66 -6.08 -6.16
CA MET A 67 -20.66 -5.65 -5.17
C MET A 67 -20.07 -4.74 -4.08
N VAL A 68 -18.74 -4.65 -3.98
CA VAL A 68 -18.08 -3.73 -3.05
C VAL A 68 -18.12 -2.32 -3.65
N ASP A 69 -18.43 -1.35 -2.80
CA ASP A 69 -18.42 0.08 -3.16
C ASP A 69 -17.11 0.46 -3.84
N ALA A 70 -17.19 1.30 -4.86
CA ALA A 70 -16.04 1.64 -5.71
C ALA A 70 -14.85 2.18 -4.90
N GLU A 71 -15.12 2.89 -3.81
CA GLU A 71 -14.11 3.40 -2.88
C GLU A 71 -13.30 2.29 -2.21
N LEU A 72 -13.95 1.19 -1.80
CA LEU A 72 -13.36 0.09 -1.05
C LEU A 72 -12.97 -1.10 -1.94
N ARG A 73 -13.44 -1.14 -3.18
CA ARG A 73 -13.28 -2.27 -4.11
C ARG A 73 -11.81 -2.64 -4.31
N GLY A 74 -10.91 -1.67 -4.43
CA GLY A 74 -9.48 -1.92 -4.57
C GLY A 74 -8.91 -2.73 -3.40
N PHE A 75 -9.35 -2.44 -2.17
CA PHE A 75 -8.93 -3.19 -0.98
C PHE A 75 -9.52 -4.61 -0.95
N ALA A 76 -10.72 -4.81 -1.50
CA ALA A 76 -11.24 -6.16 -1.69
C ALA A 76 -10.40 -6.95 -2.72
N TYR A 77 -9.94 -6.31 -3.80
CA TYR A 77 -8.99 -6.94 -4.74
C TYR A 77 -7.62 -7.24 -4.10
N GLU A 78 -7.15 -6.39 -3.18
CA GLU A 78 -5.94 -6.62 -2.37
C GLU A 78 -6.05 -7.91 -1.55
N GLY A 79 -7.13 -8.07 -0.80
CA GLY A 79 -7.41 -9.29 -0.04
C GLY A 79 -7.58 -10.54 -0.91
N ALA A 80 -8.31 -10.42 -2.03
CA ALA A 80 -8.45 -11.51 -2.98
C ALA A 80 -7.08 -11.94 -3.54
N THR A 81 -6.22 -10.97 -3.86
CA THR A 81 -4.87 -11.23 -4.38
C THR A 81 -4.00 -11.93 -3.35
N MET A 82 -4.05 -11.48 -2.10
CA MET A 82 -3.39 -12.13 -0.97
C MET A 82 -3.79 -13.61 -0.86
N ALA A 83 -5.09 -13.91 -0.89
CA ALA A 83 -5.58 -15.29 -0.80
C ALA A 83 -5.11 -16.16 -1.98
N LEU A 84 -5.17 -15.65 -3.21
CA LEU A 84 -4.72 -16.39 -4.39
C LEU A 84 -3.19 -16.61 -4.39
N THR A 85 -2.42 -15.63 -3.92
CA THR A 85 -0.97 -15.75 -3.76
C THR A 85 -0.61 -16.85 -2.77
N VAL A 86 -1.29 -16.90 -1.61
CA VAL A 86 -1.12 -17.98 -0.62
C VAL A 86 -1.44 -19.34 -1.24
N ARG A 87 -2.53 -19.45 -2.00
CA ARG A 87 -2.93 -20.70 -2.66
C ARG A 87 -1.94 -21.16 -3.70
N ASP A 88 -1.42 -20.25 -4.51
CA ASP A 88 -0.45 -20.56 -5.56
C ASP A 88 0.89 -20.98 -4.94
N ALA A 89 1.32 -20.33 -3.85
CA ALA A 89 2.50 -20.73 -3.09
C ALA A 89 2.33 -22.12 -2.43
N MET A 90 1.18 -22.41 -1.82
CA MET A 90 0.85 -23.73 -1.25
C MET A 90 0.75 -24.83 -2.32
N ALA A 91 0.45 -24.48 -3.57
CA ALA A 91 0.51 -25.38 -4.72
C ALA A 91 1.95 -25.53 -5.29
N ALA A 92 2.97 -25.25 -4.46
CA ALA A 92 4.39 -25.26 -4.83
C ALA A 92 4.68 -24.37 -6.07
N GLY A 93 4.01 -23.22 -6.17
CA GLY A 93 4.19 -22.26 -7.28
C GLY A 93 3.59 -22.70 -8.62
N ARG A 94 2.89 -23.84 -8.68
CA ARG A 94 2.24 -24.32 -9.90
C ARG A 94 0.88 -23.65 -10.17
N GLY A 95 0.41 -22.83 -9.24
CA GLY A 95 -0.84 -22.11 -9.36
C GLY A 95 -0.70 -20.90 -10.29
N THR A 96 -1.77 -20.60 -11.04
CA THR A 96 -1.82 -19.50 -12.00
C THR A 96 -2.89 -18.46 -11.65
N ARG A 97 -3.48 -18.55 -10.46
CA ARG A 97 -4.68 -17.78 -10.06
C ARG A 97 -4.35 -16.32 -9.87
N THR A 98 -3.24 -16.04 -9.19
CA THR A 98 -2.73 -14.69 -8.97
C THR A 98 -2.48 -14.01 -10.31
N ARG A 99 -1.77 -14.70 -11.23
CA ARG A 99 -1.55 -14.20 -12.59
C ARG A 99 -2.84 -13.95 -13.35
N GLY A 100 -3.82 -14.87 -13.26
CA GLY A 100 -5.13 -14.74 -13.91
C GLY A 100 -5.93 -13.53 -13.41
N LEU A 101 -5.89 -13.26 -12.11
CA LEU A 101 -6.53 -12.09 -11.51
C LEU A 101 -5.84 -10.79 -11.97
N LEU A 102 -4.50 -10.71 -11.85
CA LEU A 102 -3.74 -9.48 -12.12
C LEU A 102 -3.69 -9.11 -13.62
N ARG A 103 -3.82 -10.09 -14.52
CA ARG A 103 -3.95 -9.83 -15.97
C ARG A 103 -5.40 -9.61 -16.42
N GLY A 104 -6.36 -9.88 -15.54
CA GLY A 104 -7.79 -9.78 -15.81
C GLY A 104 -8.45 -8.68 -14.97
N PRO A 105 -9.48 -8.98 -14.17
CA PRO A 105 -10.29 -7.97 -13.50
C PRO A 105 -9.55 -7.25 -12.35
N GLY A 106 -8.43 -7.79 -11.87
CA GLY A 106 -7.57 -7.11 -10.92
C GLY A 106 -6.67 -6.03 -11.53
N LEU A 107 -6.57 -5.96 -12.87
CA LEU A 107 -5.66 -5.03 -13.55
C LEU A 107 -5.88 -3.56 -13.18
N PRO A 108 -7.11 -3.01 -13.15
CA PRO A 108 -7.34 -1.62 -12.73
C PRO A 108 -6.90 -1.33 -11.29
N HIS A 109 -6.77 -2.38 -10.47
CA HIS A 109 -6.38 -2.29 -9.07
C HIS A 109 -4.92 -2.72 -8.85
N THR A 110 -4.08 -2.70 -9.90
CA THR A 110 -2.70 -3.26 -9.88
C THR A 110 -1.88 -2.82 -8.66
N PHE A 111 -1.94 -1.54 -8.30
CA PHE A 111 -1.23 -0.97 -7.14
C PHE A 111 -1.58 -1.70 -5.83
N LEU A 112 -2.87 -2.01 -5.63
CA LEU A 112 -3.38 -2.69 -4.44
C LEU A 112 -3.19 -4.21 -4.54
N THR A 113 -3.30 -4.79 -5.73
CA THR A 113 -3.00 -6.22 -5.89
C THR A 113 -1.54 -6.55 -5.56
N TYR A 114 -0.57 -5.68 -5.89
CA TYR A 114 0.81 -5.85 -5.45
C TYR A 114 0.94 -5.82 -3.91
N ILE A 115 0.23 -4.91 -3.24
CA ILE A 115 0.18 -4.86 -1.77
C ILE A 115 -0.36 -6.18 -1.21
N GLY A 116 -1.38 -6.76 -1.84
CA GLY A 116 -1.93 -8.07 -1.48
C GLY A 116 -0.91 -9.22 -1.58
N ILE A 117 0.01 -9.19 -2.56
CA ILE A 117 1.15 -10.13 -2.62
C ILE A 117 2.02 -9.97 -1.37
N GLY A 118 2.25 -8.73 -0.93
CA GLY A 118 2.98 -8.42 0.30
C GLY A 118 2.35 -9.00 1.57
N PHE A 119 1.02 -8.91 1.70
CA PHE A 119 0.30 -9.52 2.81
C PHE A 119 0.41 -11.04 2.81
N ALA A 120 0.46 -11.66 1.62
CA ALA A 120 0.72 -13.08 1.50
C ALA A 120 2.15 -13.43 1.95
N MET A 121 3.15 -12.61 1.60
CA MET A 121 4.54 -12.81 2.05
C MET A 121 4.66 -12.87 3.57
N ALA A 122 3.91 -12.04 4.31
CA ALA A 122 3.93 -12.04 5.77
C ALA A 122 3.41 -13.34 6.41
N ARG A 123 2.64 -14.14 5.68
CA ARG A 123 2.07 -15.43 6.12
C ARG A 123 2.77 -16.65 5.51
N LEU A 124 3.75 -16.43 4.64
CA LEU A 124 4.47 -17.48 3.94
C LEU A 124 5.92 -17.57 4.44
N PRO A 125 6.47 -18.78 4.61
CA PRO A 125 7.90 -18.95 4.83
C PRO A 125 8.73 -18.26 3.74
N ARG A 126 9.82 -17.57 4.15
CA ARG A 126 10.70 -16.81 3.25
C ARG A 126 11.16 -17.56 1.97
N PRO A 127 11.46 -18.88 1.99
CA PRO A 127 11.80 -19.60 0.76
C PRO A 127 10.72 -19.57 -0.32
N LEU A 128 9.43 -19.47 0.06
CA LEU A 128 8.30 -19.43 -0.88
C LEU A 128 8.15 -18.07 -1.56
N TRP A 129 8.79 -17.01 -1.05
CA TRP A 129 8.72 -15.66 -1.62
C TRP A 129 9.32 -15.58 -3.04
N ARG A 130 10.10 -16.57 -3.47
CA ARG A 130 10.63 -16.61 -4.85
C ARG A 130 9.54 -16.80 -5.90
N GLY A 131 8.38 -17.35 -5.53
CA GLY A 131 7.29 -17.66 -6.45
C GLY A 131 6.03 -16.83 -6.27
N VAL A 132 6.03 -15.80 -5.40
CA VAL A 132 4.80 -15.03 -5.11
C VAL A 132 4.49 -13.97 -6.16
N LEU A 133 5.50 -13.45 -6.87
CA LEU A 133 5.32 -12.49 -7.95
C LEU A 133 5.21 -13.25 -9.28
N PRO A 134 4.02 -13.33 -9.90
CA PRO A 134 3.91 -13.90 -11.24
C PRO A 134 4.57 -13.01 -12.30
N ASP A 135 4.93 -13.60 -13.43
CA ASP A 135 5.33 -12.83 -14.61
C ASP A 135 4.12 -12.10 -15.20
N LEU A 136 4.19 -10.76 -15.16
CA LEU A 136 3.19 -9.83 -15.67
C LEU A 136 3.76 -8.96 -16.80
N THR A 137 4.78 -9.45 -17.51
CA THR A 137 5.34 -8.79 -18.68
C THR A 137 4.23 -8.38 -19.65
N GLY A 138 4.27 -7.11 -20.07
CA GLY A 138 3.26 -6.49 -20.93
C GLY A 138 2.09 -5.83 -20.18
N THR A 139 2.05 -5.88 -18.85
CA THR A 139 1.11 -5.07 -18.06
C THR A 139 1.75 -3.73 -17.66
N PRO A 140 0.97 -2.64 -17.53
CA PRO A 140 1.48 -1.36 -17.06
C PRO A 140 2.22 -1.49 -15.72
N TYR A 141 3.32 -0.75 -15.60
CA TYR A 141 4.13 -0.63 -14.37
C TYR A 141 4.81 -1.93 -13.88
N PHE A 142 4.78 -3.02 -14.63
CA PHE A 142 5.61 -4.19 -14.35
C PHE A 142 7.01 -4.04 -14.99
N PRO A 143 8.11 -4.38 -14.27
CA PRO A 143 8.16 -4.89 -12.91
C PRO A 143 8.23 -3.78 -11.84
N THR A 144 8.37 -2.52 -12.22
CA THR A 144 8.72 -1.41 -11.32
C THR A 144 7.81 -1.28 -10.10
N MET A 145 6.48 -1.39 -10.26
CA MET A 145 5.53 -1.31 -9.13
C MET A 145 5.41 -2.58 -8.29
N SER A 146 6.10 -3.67 -8.63
CA SER A 146 6.07 -4.85 -7.75
C SER A 146 6.78 -4.62 -6.41
N TRP A 147 7.53 -3.52 -6.25
CA TRP A 147 8.03 -3.07 -4.95
C TRP A 147 6.90 -2.75 -3.95
N LEU A 148 5.68 -2.49 -4.42
CA LEU A 148 4.50 -2.37 -3.55
C LEU A 148 4.16 -3.68 -2.81
N ALA A 149 4.67 -4.83 -3.26
CA ALA A 149 4.59 -6.06 -2.47
C ALA A 149 5.51 -6.01 -1.24
N VAL A 150 6.69 -5.40 -1.34
CA VAL A 150 7.59 -5.22 -0.19
C VAL A 150 7.03 -4.17 0.77
N ASP A 151 6.45 -3.10 0.24
CA ASP A 151 5.65 -2.13 0.99
C ASP A 151 4.48 -2.82 1.72
N GLY A 152 3.66 -3.61 1.01
CA GLY A 152 2.56 -4.34 1.63
C GLY A 152 3.02 -5.30 2.74
N TYR A 153 4.15 -5.98 2.54
CA TYR A 153 4.76 -6.78 3.61
C TYR A 153 5.13 -5.94 4.83
N GLY A 154 5.73 -4.76 4.64
CA GLY A 154 6.05 -3.84 5.73
C GLY A 154 4.82 -3.32 6.48
N PHE A 155 3.75 -3.01 5.74
CA PHE A 155 2.47 -2.62 6.32
C PHE A 155 1.90 -3.73 7.21
N ASP A 156 1.82 -4.95 6.70
CA ASP A 156 1.25 -6.09 7.45
C ASP A 156 2.03 -6.34 8.75
N ARG A 157 3.37 -6.35 8.66
CA ARG A 157 4.25 -6.53 9.82
C ARG A 157 4.05 -5.42 10.87
N ALA A 158 3.92 -4.15 10.48
CA ALA A 158 3.65 -3.08 11.43
C ALA A 158 2.24 -3.16 12.04
N TYR A 159 1.24 -3.55 11.24
CA TYR A 159 -0.15 -3.65 11.68
C TYR A 159 -0.38 -4.81 12.66
N PHE A 160 0.19 -5.99 12.37
CA PHE A 160 -0.02 -7.22 13.14
C PHE A 160 1.06 -7.52 14.19
N ASP A 161 2.27 -6.98 14.03
CA ASP A 161 3.39 -7.16 14.97
C ASP A 161 3.90 -5.81 15.51
N THR A 162 2.96 -4.93 15.88
CA THR A 162 3.21 -3.54 16.30
C THR A 162 4.29 -3.42 17.39
N GLY A 163 4.24 -4.28 18.42
CA GLY A 163 5.27 -4.29 19.47
C GLY A 163 6.69 -4.55 18.97
N ASP A 164 6.83 -5.36 17.92
CA ASP A 164 8.14 -5.74 17.38
C ASP A 164 8.64 -4.70 16.37
N VAL A 165 7.74 -4.25 15.50
CA VAL A 165 8.08 -3.44 14.31
C VAL A 165 8.00 -1.95 14.58
N VAL A 166 7.06 -1.51 15.41
CA VAL A 166 6.83 -0.10 15.75
C VAL A 166 7.50 0.25 17.07
N ASP A 167 7.21 -0.50 18.14
CA ASP A 167 7.73 -0.15 19.47
C ASP A 167 9.21 -0.49 19.63
N ARG A 168 9.61 -1.72 19.24
CA ARG A 168 11.02 -2.16 19.26
C ARG A 168 11.79 -1.82 17.99
N GLN A 169 11.11 -1.31 16.96
CA GLN A 169 11.70 -0.87 15.69
C GLN A 169 12.64 -1.89 15.02
N GLN A 170 12.32 -3.18 15.16
CA GLN A 170 13.17 -4.25 14.65
C GLN A 170 13.41 -4.10 13.14
N ARG A 171 14.68 -4.21 12.73
CA ARG A 171 15.04 -4.12 11.31
C ARG A 171 14.69 -5.41 10.58
N PRO A 172 14.05 -5.33 9.40
CA PRO A 172 13.72 -6.51 8.62
C PRO A 172 15.01 -7.17 8.09
N ALA A 173 15.07 -8.51 8.12
CA ALA A 173 16.12 -9.24 7.45
C ALA A 173 16.06 -8.98 5.92
N PRO A 174 17.15 -8.55 5.27
CA PRO A 174 17.18 -8.25 3.84
C PRO A 174 16.71 -9.43 2.99
N TYR A 175 16.02 -9.12 1.88
CA TYR A 175 15.60 -10.10 0.88
C TYR A 175 15.88 -9.54 -0.52
N PRO A 176 16.46 -10.29 -1.46
CA PRO A 176 16.85 -9.79 -2.78
C PRO A 176 15.64 -9.66 -3.72
N TRP A 177 14.65 -8.85 -3.36
CA TRP A 177 13.50 -8.53 -4.22
C TRP A 177 14.00 -7.81 -5.47
N GLN A 178 13.69 -8.33 -6.66
CA GLN A 178 14.28 -7.89 -7.93
C GLN A 178 15.82 -7.83 -7.91
N GLY A 179 16.49 -8.69 -7.12
CA GLY A 179 17.94 -8.70 -6.97
C GLY A 179 18.52 -7.61 -6.06
N ARG A 180 17.68 -6.80 -5.40
CA ARG A 180 18.10 -5.60 -4.62
C ARG A 180 17.85 -5.77 -3.13
N ALA A 181 18.72 -6.54 -2.47
CA ALA A 181 18.63 -6.76 -1.02
C ALA A 181 18.93 -5.49 -0.20
N ASP A 182 19.73 -4.58 -0.76
CA ASP A 182 20.08 -3.27 -0.20
C ASP A 182 18.85 -2.35 -0.07
N TYR A 183 17.94 -2.41 -1.04
CA TYR A 183 16.76 -1.55 -1.07
C TYR A 183 15.55 -2.13 -0.32
N PHE A 184 15.53 -3.44 -0.07
CA PHE A 184 14.41 -4.11 0.59
C PHE A 184 13.97 -3.44 1.91
N PRO A 185 14.86 -3.09 2.87
CA PRO A 185 14.43 -2.41 4.09
C PRO A 185 13.76 -1.05 3.85
N ARG A 186 14.19 -0.31 2.81
CA ARG A 186 13.60 0.99 2.46
C ARG A 186 12.16 0.86 1.96
N ALA A 187 11.89 -0.16 1.14
CA ALA A 187 10.53 -0.46 0.70
C ALA A 187 9.65 -0.98 1.86
N VAL A 188 10.22 -1.73 2.80
CA VAL A 188 9.50 -2.14 4.03
C VAL A 188 9.09 -0.90 4.84
N ASP A 189 9.97 0.09 4.97
CA ASP A 189 9.69 1.32 5.73
C ASP A 189 8.56 2.17 5.11
N GLN A 190 8.37 2.12 3.79
CA GLN A 190 7.21 2.74 3.13
C GLN A 190 5.91 2.10 3.63
N GLY A 191 5.88 0.77 3.72
CA GLY A 191 4.76 0.01 4.28
C GLY A 191 4.50 0.33 5.75
N ILE A 192 5.56 0.40 6.55
CA ILE A 192 5.47 0.78 7.97
C ILE A 192 4.89 2.19 8.10
N GLY A 193 5.36 3.14 7.27
CA GLY A 193 4.84 4.51 7.25
C GLY A 193 3.34 4.57 6.96
N ARG A 194 2.87 3.77 6.00
CA ARG A 194 1.43 3.60 5.75
C ARG A 194 0.72 3.05 6.99
N ALA A 195 1.26 2.02 7.64
CA ALA A 195 0.64 1.43 8.83
C ALA A 195 0.56 2.41 10.01
N LEU A 196 1.57 3.26 10.22
CA LEU A 196 1.55 4.30 11.26
C LEU A 196 0.33 5.22 11.12
N TRP A 197 -0.10 5.54 9.89
CA TRP A 197 -1.32 6.31 9.66
C TRP A 197 -2.56 5.64 10.26
N PHE A 198 -2.72 4.33 10.04
CA PHE A 198 -3.84 3.56 10.56
C PHE A 198 -3.74 3.34 12.07
N ILE A 199 -2.55 2.98 12.58
CA ILE A 199 -2.29 2.76 14.00
C ILE A 199 -2.64 4.00 14.82
N HIS A 200 -2.39 5.19 14.28
CA HIS A 200 -2.69 6.46 14.93
C HIS A 200 -3.98 7.12 14.45
N GLY A 201 -4.84 6.39 13.73
CA GLY A 201 -6.18 6.82 13.34
C GLY A 201 -6.22 8.11 12.51
N GLY A 202 -5.20 8.35 11.70
CA GLY A 202 -5.08 9.56 10.88
C GLY A 202 -4.79 10.84 11.65
N ILE A 203 -4.38 10.75 12.93
CA ILE A 203 -4.07 11.92 13.76
C ILE A 203 -2.63 12.40 13.50
N PRO A 204 -2.42 13.56 12.85
CA PRO A 204 -1.09 13.96 12.37
C PRO A 204 -0.02 14.09 13.46
N HIS A 205 -0.39 14.59 14.64
CA HIS A 205 0.55 14.76 15.76
C HIS A 205 1.09 13.42 16.28
N HIS A 206 0.22 12.41 16.33
CA HIS A 206 0.59 11.07 16.78
C HIS A 206 1.46 10.38 15.71
N VAL A 207 1.12 10.55 14.43
CA VAL A 207 1.93 10.04 13.32
C VAL A 207 3.32 10.68 13.28
N ASP A 208 3.42 11.99 13.46
CA ASP A 208 4.71 12.70 13.53
C ASP A 208 5.57 12.18 14.69
N ALA A 209 4.99 12.06 15.89
CA ALA A 209 5.70 11.51 17.04
C ALA A 209 6.19 10.07 16.78
N ALA A 210 5.35 9.24 16.16
CA ALA A 210 5.70 7.87 15.83
C ALA A 210 6.82 7.79 14.78
N VAL A 211 6.76 8.58 13.71
CA VAL A 211 7.82 8.63 12.70
C VAL A 211 9.14 9.10 13.33
N ARG A 212 9.10 10.15 14.15
CA ARG A 212 10.30 10.71 14.82
C ARG A 212 10.93 9.76 15.84
N ALA A 213 10.18 8.79 16.35
CA ALA A 213 10.73 7.76 17.23
C ALA A 213 11.68 6.82 16.47
N PHE A 214 11.49 6.61 15.15
CA PHE A 214 12.41 5.82 14.34
C PHE A 214 13.76 6.51 14.15
N ALA A 215 14.79 5.73 13.82
CA ALA A 215 16.07 6.28 13.40
C ALA A 215 15.93 7.19 12.16
N ALA A 216 16.64 8.33 12.16
CA ALA A 216 16.45 9.41 11.19
C ALA A 216 16.59 8.97 9.72
N GLU A 217 17.46 8.02 9.44
CA GLU A 217 17.68 7.48 8.10
C GLU A 217 16.46 6.74 7.52
N ARG A 218 15.47 6.39 8.35
CA ARG A 218 14.21 5.72 7.95
C ARG A 218 13.08 6.71 7.66
N HIS A 219 13.20 7.96 8.13
CA HIS A 219 12.11 8.94 8.11
C HIS A 219 11.62 9.24 6.70
N ALA A 220 12.52 9.33 5.73
CA ALA A 220 12.18 9.60 4.34
C ALA A 220 11.21 8.56 3.75
N ASP A 221 11.47 7.28 4.00
CA ASP A 221 10.61 6.20 3.50
C ASP A 221 9.31 6.08 4.31
N LEU A 222 9.37 6.28 5.63
CA LEU A 222 8.17 6.36 6.49
C LEU A 222 7.22 7.48 6.06
N TRP A 223 7.74 8.69 5.85
CA TRP A 223 6.93 9.85 5.40
C TRP A 223 6.32 9.62 4.02
N SER A 224 7.02 8.92 3.12
CA SER A 224 6.47 8.50 1.84
C SER A 224 5.25 7.59 2.01
N GLY A 225 5.33 6.62 2.93
CA GLY A 225 4.20 5.77 3.29
C GLY A 225 3.03 6.55 3.91
N VAL A 226 3.31 7.46 4.84
CA VAL A 226 2.30 8.31 5.49
C VAL A 226 1.52 9.11 4.45
N GLY A 227 2.21 9.74 3.49
CA GLY A 227 1.58 10.55 2.45
C GLY A 227 0.69 9.74 1.51
N LEU A 228 1.12 8.51 1.19
CA LEU A 228 0.32 7.56 0.43
C LEU A 228 -0.95 7.18 1.20
N ALA A 229 -0.83 6.78 2.47
CA ALA A 229 -1.97 6.38 3.28
C ALA A 229 -2.96 7.53 3.50
N ALA A 230 -2.48 8.71 3.89
CA ALA A 230 -3.34 9.89 4.09
C ALA A 230 -4.14 10.23 2.83
N THR A 231 -3.52 10.14 1.65
CA THR A 231 -4.19 10.46 0.38
C THR A 231 -5.13 9.35 -0.09
N PHE A 232 -4.71 8.08 0.00
CA PHE A 232 -5.50 6.96 -0.52
C PHE A 232 -6.67 6.59 0.40
N ALA A 233 -6.41 6.54 1.71
CA ALA A 233 -7.35 6.11 2.74
C ALA A 233 -8.12 7.27 3.40
N GLY A 234 -7.63 8.50 3.32
CA GLY A 234 -8.23 9.64 4.00
C GLY A 234 -8.02 9.58 5.51
N GLY A 235 -9.02 10.04 6.28
CA GLY A 235 -9.00 9.97 7.75
C GLY A 235 -8.52 11.23 8.46
N CYS A 236 -8.30 12.33 7.72
CA CYS A 236 -7.86 13.61 8.27
C CYS A 236 -8.53 14.76 7.52
N ASP A 237 -8.88 15.83 8.25
CA ASP A 237 -9.44 17.05 7.68
C ASP A 237 -8.35 18.03 7.21
N GLU A 238 -8.75 19.15 6.60
CA GLU A 238 -7.83 20.15 6.05
C GLU A 238 -6.88 20.73 7.11
N THR A 239 -7.37 20.98 8.33
CA THR A 239 -6.55 21.50 9.43
C THR A 239 -5.45 20.51 9.80
N GLY A 240 -5.81 19.23 9.95
CA GLY A 240 -4.83 18.18 10.21
C GLY A 240 -3.88 17.95 9.04
N LEU A 241 -4.32 18.07 7.79
CA LEU A 241 -3.42 17.97 6.63
C LEU A 241 -2.39 19.10 6.60
N ALA A 242 -2.76 20.32 6.99
CA ALA A 242 -1.81 21.42 7.17
C ALA A 242 -0.80 21.15 8.30
N VAL A 243 -1.23 20.49 9.38
CA VAL A 243 -0.31 20.00 10.43
C VAL A 243 0.63 18.93 9.86
N LEU A 244 0.11 17.94 9.16
CA LEU A 244 0.88 16.83 8.58
C LEU A 244 1.96 17.34 7.62
N ARG A 245 1.58 18.29 6.74
CA ARG A 245 2.51 18.95 5.80
C ARG A 245 3.65 19.61 6.55
N ARG A 246 3.37 20.41 7.58
CA ARG A 246 4.41 21.09 8.39
C ARG A 246 5.28 20.10 9.16
N ALA A 247 4.68 19.08 9.76
CA ALA A 247 5.35 18.06 10.54
C ALA A 247 6.41 17.27 9.73
N SER A 248 6.13 17.05 8.44
CA SER A 248 7.05 16.35 7.54
C SER A 248 8.39 17.06 7.32
N GLY A 249 8.46 18.39 7.56
CA GLY A 249 9.72 19.14 7.56
C GLY A 249 10.54 18.96 6.29
N GLU A 250 11.80 18.57 6.42
CA GLU A 250 12.70 18.29 5.28
C GLU A 250 12.24 17.11 4.41
N HIS A 251 11.38 16.22 4.93
CA HIS A 251 10.85 15.06 4.23
C HIS A 251 9.54 15.34 3.48
N TRP A 252 9.10 16.60 3.38
CA TRP A 252 7.83 16.94 2.71
C TRP A 252 7.75 16.43 1.27
N GLN A 253 8.87 16.38 0.53
CA GLN A 253 8.90 15.85 -0.83
C GLN A 253 8.58 14.35 -0.85
N HIS A 254 9.01 13.60 0.17
CA HIS A 254 8.67 12.19 0.31
C HIS A 254 7.19 11.99 0.62
N LEU A 255 6.63 12.76 1.56
CA LEU A 255 5.20 12.79 1.86
C LEU A 255 4.38 13.09 0.58
N ALA A 256 4.75 14.14 -0.14
CA ALA A 256 4.10 14.57 -1.38
C ALA A 256 4.22 13.51 -2.49
N GLN A 257 5.38 12.86 -2.63
CA GLN A 257 5.56 11.75 -3.58
C GLN A 257 4.63 10.57 -3.28
N GLY A 258 4.45 10.22 -2.00
CA GLY A 258 3.48 9.19 -1.59
C GLY A 258 2.05 9.55 -2.00
N ALA A 259 1.67 10.83 -1.83
CA ALA A 259 0.39 11.35 -2.26
C ALA A 259 0.18 11.25 -3.79
N VAL A 260 1.22 11.51 -4.59
CA VAL A 260 1.18 11.35 -6.05
C VAL A 260 0.91 9.88 -6.45
N PHE A 261 1.57 8.91 -5.80
CA PHE A 261 1.31 7.49 -6.05
C PHE A 261 -0.12 7.08 -5.66
N ALA A 262 -0.64 7.58 -4.54
CA ALA A 262 -2.03 7.35 -4.15
C ALA A 262 -3.02 7.90 -5.18
N ALA A 263 -2.80 9.13 -5.65
CA ALA A 263 -3.62 9.74 -6.69
C ALA A 263 -3.57 8.96 -8.00
N LYS A 264 -2.37 8.52 -8.41
CA LYS A 264 -2.19 7.67 -9.59
C LYS A 264 -2.94 6.34 -9.47
N ALA A 265 -2.89 5.70 -8.30
CA ALA A 265 -3.61 4.46 -8.05
C ALA A 265 -5.14 4.64 -8.12
N ARG A 266 -5.68 5.74 -7.57
CA ARG A 266 -7.10 6.08 -7.66
C ARG A 266 -7.55 6.35 -9.09
N ASP A 267 -6.80 7.19 -9.80
CA ASP A 267 -7.02 7.50 -11.22
C ASP A 267 -7.02 6.24 -12.09
N PHE A 268 -6.00 5.39 -11.95
CA PHE A 268 -5.86 4.15 -12.70
C PHE A 268 -6.98 3.14 -12.42
N SER A 269 -7.53 3.14 -11.21
CA SER A 269 -8.67 2.29 -10.83
C SER A 269 -10.04 2.83 -11.30
N GLY A 270 -10.08 4.04 -11.86
CA GLY A 270 -11.29 4.68 -12.37
C GLY A 270 -12.22 5.25 -11.30
N PHE A 271 -11.77 5.37 -10.05
CA PHE A 271 -12.54 5.98 -8.97
C PHE A 271 -11.66 6.84 -8.06
N VAL A 272 -12.00 8.12 -7.96
CA VAL A 272 -11.28 9.12 -7.16
C VAL A 272 -12.22 9.68 -6.10
N PRO A 273 -12.08 9.27 -4.83
CA PRO A 273 -12.83 9.87 -3.73
C PRO A 273 -12.51 11.36 -3.57
N GLU A 274 -13.48 12.13 -3.05
CA GLU A 274 -13.30 13.56 -2.77
C GLU A 274 -12.12 13.82 -1.82
N HIS A 275 -11.99 13.01 -0.75
CA HIS A 275 -10.89 13.16 0.20
C HIS A 275 -9.52 12.90 -0.44
N SER A 276 -9.42 12.01 -1.43
CA SER A 276 -8.15 11.75 -2.13
C SER A 276 -7.73 12.96 -2.95
N ALA A 277 -8.66 13.59 -3.66
CA ALA A 277 -8.38 14.81 -4.42
C ALA A 277 -8.02 15.99 -3.49
N ALA A 278 -8.79 16.19 -2.42
CA ALA A 278 -8.53 17.24 -1.43
C ALA A 278 -7.18 17.04 -0.73
N THR A 279 -6.87 15.81 -0.31
CA THR A 279 -5.60 15.50 0.37
C THR A 279 -4.40 15.66 -0.55
N LEU A 280 -4.48 15.16 -1.79
CA LEU A 280 -3.44 15.39 -2.80
C LEU A 280 -3.19 16.89 -2.97
N HIS A 281 -4.26 17.68 -3.11
CA HIS A 281 -4.13 19.11 -3.30
C HIS A 281 -3.46 19.78 -2.10
N ALA A 282 -3.88 19.46 -0.88
CA ALA A 282 -3.30 20.00 0.35
C ALA A 282 -1.80 19.64 0.50
N LEU A 283 -1.39 18.44 0.10
CA LEU A 283 -0.02 17.95 0.27
C LEU A 283 0.91 18.33 -0.89
N THR A 284 0.40 18.56 -2.10
CA THR A 284 1.24 18.75 -3.30
C THR A 284 0.92 20.03 -4.09
N GLY A 285 -0.28 20.59 -3.95
CA GLY A 285 -0.81 21.65 -4.80
C GLY A 285 -1.17 21.19 -6.22
N LEU A 286 -1.17 19.88 -6.49
CA LEU A 286 -1.56 19.30 -7.77
C LEU A 286 -3.04 18.88 -7.78
N THR A 287 -3.60 18.82 -8.98
CA THR A 287 -4.85 18.10 -9.25
C THR A 287 -4.56 16.62 -9.53
N VAL A 288 -5.55 15.74 -9.37
CA VAL A 288 -5.39 14.31 -9.66
C VAL A 288 -4.90 14.02 -11.09
N PRO A 289 -5.44 14.64 -12.16
CA PRO A 289 -4.92 14.43 -13.52
C PRO A 289 -3.45 14.83 -13.67
N ALA A 290 -3.06 15.99 -13.12
CA ALA A 290 -1.67 16.45 -13.16
C ALA A 290 -0.72 15.50 -12.40
N ALA A 291 -1.13 14.95 -11.26
CA ALA A 291 -0.34 13.97 -10.52
C ALA A 291 -0.25 12.63 -11.27
N ALA A 292 -1.33 12.19 -11.92
CA ALA A 292 -1.34 10.97 -12.71
C ALA A 292 -0.41 11.08 -13.94
N THR A 293 -0.48 12.19 -14.68
CA THR A 293 0.44 12.49 -15.78
C THR A 293 1.89 12.56 -15.31
N LEU A 294 2.15 13.27 -14.21
CA LEU A 294 3.50 13.33 -13.63
C LEU A 294 4.05 11.94 -13.33
N ALA A 295 3.25 11.06 -12.73
CA ALA A 295 3.67 9.70 -12.42
C ALA A 295 4.00 8.87 -13.68
N ASP A 296 3.25 9.04 -14.77
CA ASP A 296 3.48 8.33 -16.03
C ASP A 296 4.72 8.84 -16.76
N ASP A 297 4.90 10.17 -16.87
CA ASP A 297 5.97 10.80 -17.64
C ASP A 297 7.36 10.39 -17.14
N VAL A 298 7.51 10.31 -15.82
CA VAL A 298 8.80 9.96 -15.19
C VAL A 298 9.04 8.44 -15.10
N SER A 299 8.01 7.61 -15.34
CA SER A 299 8.14 6.15 -15.33
C SER A 299 8.94 5.60 -16.52
N LEU A 300 9.26 6.43 -17.53
CA LEU A 300 9.86 6.02 -18.81
C LEU A 300 11.40 6.09 -18.86
N SER A 301 12.07 6.23 -17.72
CA SER A 301 13.54 6.30 -17.69
C SER A 301 14.21 4.94 -17.97
N GLN A 302 15.35 4.94 -18.68
CA GLN A 302 16.10 3.72 -18.96
C GLN A 302 16.69 3.11 -17.68
N PRO A 303 16.70 1.78 -17.53
CA PRO A 303 17.30 1.12 -16.37
C PRO A 303 18.81 1.40 -16.31
N ASP A 304 19.30 1.79 -15.13
CA ASP A 304 20.74 1.84 -14.83
C ASP A 304 21.08 0.68 -13.88
N PRO A 305 21.75 -0.39 -14.37
CA PRO A 305 22.12 -1.54 -13.54
C PRO A 305 23.05 -1.19 -12.36
N ALA A 306 23.81 -0.09 -12.46
CA ALA A 306 24.70 0.38 -11.40
C ALA A 306 24.02 1.40 -10.45
N GLY A 307 22.84 1.89 -10.84
CA GLY A 307 22.07 2.88 -10.10
C GLY A 307 21.16 2.30 -9.01
N PRO A 308 20.35 3.15 -8.35
CA PRO A 308 19.28 2.67 -7.48
C PRO A 308 18.23 1.88 -8.30
N PRO A 309 17.35 1.08 -7.67
CA PRO A 309 16.32 0.35 -8.41
C PRO A 309 15.43 1.33 -9.19
N ASP A 310 14.91 0.92 -10.36
CA ASP A 310 14.05 1.76 -11.20
C ASP A 310 12.88 2.39 -10.41
N TYR A 311 12.39 1.69 -9.40
CA TYR A 311 11.38 2.19 -8.47
C TYR A 311 11.85 3.41 -7.67
N GLU A 312 13.07 3.40 -7.15
CA GLU A 312 13.60 4.55 -6.42
C GLU A 312 13.92 5.70 -7.38
N SER A 313 14.41 5.42 -8.58
CA SER A 313 14.61 6.43 -9.62
C SER A 313 13.29 7.13 -9.95
N TRP A 314 12.21 6.37 -10.13
CA TRP A 314 10.86 6.91 -10.33
C TRP A 314 10.44 7.80 -9.15
N ARG A 315 10.56 7.30 -7.91
CA ARG A 315 10.24 8.10 -6.71
C ARG A 315 11.06 9.39 -6.64
N GLN A 316 12.35 9.35 -6.93
CA GLN A 316 13.24 10.51 -6.91
C GLN A 316 12.80 11.55 -7.96
N GLN A 317 12.48 11.13 -9.19
CA GLN A 317 12.07 12.05 -10.24
C GLN A 317 10.75 12.79 -9.90
N ILE A 318 9.80 12.12 -9.24
CA ILE A 318 8.61 12.79 -8.70
C ILE A 318 9.01 13.84 -7.67
N ARG A 319 9.90 13.51 -6.73
CA ARG A 319 10.36 14.45 -5.68
C ARG A 319 11.07 15.65 -6.28
N ASP A 320 11.92 15.44 -7.28
CA ASP A 320 12.66 16.50 -7.97
C ASP A 320 11.70 17.45 -8.68
N HIS A 321 10.71 16.91 -9.39
CA HIS A 321 9.68 17.71 -10.05
C HIS A 321 8.88 18.54 -9.04
N LEU A 322 8.44 17.94 -7.93
CA LEU A 322 7.72 18.63 -6.86
C LEU A 322 8.59 19.73 -6.22
N GLY A 323 9.89 19.47 -6.03
CA GLY A 323 10.86 20.44 -5.53
C GLY A 323 11.02 21.65 -6.47
N ALA A 324 11.11 21.39 -7.77
CA ALA A 324 11.17 22.43 -8.79
C ALA A 324 9.90 23.29 -8.80
N LEU A 325 8.71 22.68 -8.73
CA LEU A 325 7.44 23.41 -8.65
C LEU A 325 7.35 24.32 -7.40
N ALA A 326 7.82 23.83 -6.25
CA ALA A 326 7.82 24.59 -5.01
C ALA A 326 8.84 25.76 -5.01
N LEU A 327 9.92 25.64 -5.77
CA LEU A 327 10.87 26.74 -6.03
C LEU A 327 10.23 27.83 -6.90
N SER A 328 9.45 27.45 -7.91
CA SER A 328 8.77 28.39 -8.82
C SER A 328 7.57 29.10 -8.17
N HIS A 329 6.98 28.53 -7.11
CA HIS A 329 5.83 29.08 -6.39
C HIS A 329 6.09 29.10 -4.87
N PRO A 330 6.78 30.11 -4.33
CA PRO A 330 7.23 30.14 -2.93
C PRO A 330 6.12 30.00 -1.89
N GLN A 331 4.89 30.40 -2.23
CA GLN A 331 3.69 30.22 -1.39
C GLN A 331 3.31 28.75 -1.16
N ARG A 332 3.97 27.80 -1.84
CA ARG A 332 3.76 26.35 -1.70
C ARG A 332 4.82 25.67 -0.82
N ARG A 333 5.81 26.39 -0.28
CA ARG A 333 6.76 25.80 0.68
C ARG A 333 6.09 25.68 2.07
N PRO A 334 6.32 24.57 2.80
CA PRO A 334 5.78 24.40 4.16
C PRO A 334 6.31 25.44 5.14
#